data_AF-E4W3Q6-F1
#
_entry.id   AF-E4W3Q6-F1
#
_cell.length_a   1.000
_cell.length_b   1.000
_cell.length_c   1.000
_cell.angle_alpha   90.00
_cell.angle_beta   90.00
_cell.angle_gamma   90.00
#
_symmetry.space_group_name_H-M   'P 1'
#
loop_
_entity.id
_entity.type
_entity.pdbx_description
1 polymer ?
#
loop_
_entity_poly.entity_id
_entity_poly.type
_entity_poly.pdbx_seq_one_letter_code
_entity_poly.pdbx_strand_id
1 'polypeptide(L)'
;YLLMVWMEPRYMKNRQPYSCRALLVPYNLCLTLLSLYMFYELVMSVYQGGYNFFCQNTHSGGEADNRMMNVLWWYYFSKLIEFMDT
;
A
#
# COMPACT_ATOMS: atom_id res chain seq x y z
N TYR A 1 0.14 -6.07 -15.06
CA TYR A 1 1.27 -6.61 -14.29
C TYR A 1 1.97 -7.76 -15.01
N LEU A 2 1.45 -9.00 -15.03
CA LEU A 2 2.15 -10.19 -15.59
C LEU A 2 2.66 -10.02 -17.03
N LEU A 3 1.89 -9.38 -17.92
CA LEU A 3 2.32 -9.10 -19.29
C LEU A 3 3.45 -8.07 -19.37
N MET A 4 3.48 -7.08 -18.47
CA MET A 4 4.56 -6.07 -18.43
C MET A 4 5.86 -6.71 -17.96
N VAL A 5 5.84 -7.42 -16.83
CA VAL A 5 7.00 -8.14 -16.26
C VAL A 5 7.58 -9.18 -17.24
N TRP A 6 6.74 -9.82 -18.06
CA TRP A 6 7.22 -10.76 -19.06
C TRP A 6 7.82 -10.10 -20.31
N MET A 7 7.30 -8.94 -20.73
CA MET A 7 7.79 -8.21 -21.91
C MET A 7 9.04 -7.38 -21.61
N GLU A 8 9.17 -6.85 -20.41
CA GLU A 8 10.23 -5.92 -20.02
C GLU A 8 11.65 -6.50 -20.21
N PRO A 9 12.00 -7.74 -19.79
CA PRO A 9 13.34 -8.30 -19.98
C PRO A 9 13.70 -8.48 -21.46
N ARG A 10 12.70 -8.75 -22.31
CA ARG A 10 12.89 -8.90 -23.76
C ARG A 10 13.14 -7.55 -24.43
N TYR A 11 12.47 -6.50 -23.96
CA TYR A 11 12.64 -5.14 -24.46
C TYR A 11 13.96 -4.51 -23.97
N MET A 12 14.38 -4.80 -22.74
CA MET A 12 15.60 -4.25 -22.15
C MET A 12 16.89 -4.99 -22.52
N LYS A 13 16.81 -6.21 -23.10
CA LYS A 13 17.97 -7.06 -23.44
C LYS A 13 19.09 -6.35 -24.23
N ASN A 14 18.74 -5.38 -25.09
CA ASN A 14 19.69 -4.67 -25.95
C ASN A 14 19.82 -3.17 -25.60
N ARG A 15 19.35 -2.73 -24.42
CA ARG A 15 19.40 -1.32 -23.98
C ARG A 15 20.16 -1.17 -22.67
N GLN A 16 20.85 -0.04 -22.50
CA GLN A 16 21.54 0.27 -21.25
C GLN A 16 20.54 0.68 -20.16
N PRO A 17 20.81 0.37 -18.87
CA PRO A 17 19.91 0.68 -17.78
C PRO A 17 19.74 2.20 -17.62
N TYR A 18 18.49 2.64 -17.49
CA TYR A 18 18.16 4.04 -17.24
C TYR A 18 18.36 4.39 -15.75
N SER A 19 19.07 5.48 -15.46
CA SER A 19 19.20 6.00 -14.09
C SER A 19 17.98 6.85 -13.73
N CYS A 20 16.88 6.20 -13.34
CA CYS A 20 15.66 6.88 -12.89
C CYS A 20 15.69 7.23 -11.39
N ARG A 21 16.89 7.42 -10.82
CA ARG A 21 17.08 7.63 -9.37
C ARG A 21 16.30 8.85 -8.84
N ALA A 22 16.23 9.93 -9.62
CA ALA A 22 15.50 11.14 -9.25
C ALA A 22 13.97 10.91 -9.15
N LEU A 23 13.41 9.92 -9.84
CA LEU A 23 12.00 9.53 -9.77
C LEU A 23 11.76 8.46 -8.71
N LEU A 24 12.68 7.49 -8.55
CA LEU A 24 12.55 6.42 -7.55
C LEU A 24 12.61 6.93 -6.11
N VAL A 25 13.42 7.97 -5.82
CA VAL A 25 13.56 8.52 -4.47
C VAL A 25 12.24 9.11 -3.95
N PRO A 26 11.59 10.08 -4.63
CA PRO A 26 10.31 10.62 -4.17
C PRO A 26 9.20 9.57 -4.18
N TYR A 27 9.21 8.65 -5.14
CA TYR A 27 8.27 7.53 -5.18
C TYR A 27 8.33 6.69 -3.90
N ASN A 28 9.52 6.19 -3.52
CA ASN A 28 9.70 5.38 -2.32
C ASN A 28 9.38 6.17 -1.04
N LEU A 29 9.70 7.47 -1.01
CA LEU A 29 9.40 8.34 0.11
C LEU A 29 7.89 8.53 0.28
N CYS A 30 7.15 8.79 -0.79
CA CYS A 30 5.68 8.87 -0.78
C CYS A 30 5.06 7.56 -0.30
N LEU A 31 5.56 6.42 -0.78
CA LEU A 31 5.06 5.10 -0.40
C LEU A 31 5.32 4.81 1.10
N THR A 32 6.49 5.21 1.60
CA THR A 32 6.84 5.09 3.03
C THR A 32 5.95 5.97 3.90
N LEU A 33 5.67 7.21 3.48
CA LEU A 33 4.78 8.13 4.20
C LEU A 33 3.33 7.61 4.20
N LEU A 34 2.86 7.07 3.08
CA LEU A 34 1.54 6.43 3.00
C LEU A 34 1.45 5.24 3.94
N SER A 35 2.51 4.43 4.05
CA SER A 35 2.58 3.30 4.98
C SER A 35 2.54 3.75 6.45
N LEU A 36 3.25 4.83 6.80
CA LEU A 36 3.18 5.44 8.12
C LEU A 36 1.79 5.98 8.45
N TYR A 37 1.13 6.65 7.49
CA TYR A 37 -0.23 7.14 7.63
C TYR A 37 -1.22 6.01 7.91
N MET A 38 -1.17 4.94 7.10
CA MET A 38 -2.03 3.76 7.29
C MET A 38 -1.80 3.12 8.66
N PHE A 39 -0.54 2.97 9.08
CA PHE A 39 -0.20 2.43 10.40
C PHE A 39 -0.80 3.27 11.54
N TYR A 40 -0.68 4.60 11.46
CA TYR A 40 -1.25 5.51 12.46
C TYR A 40 -2.77 5.37 12.56
N GLU A 41 -3.48 5.39 11.43
CA GLU A 41 -4.94 5.24 11.40
C GLU A 41 -5.41 3.88 11.92
N LEU A 42 -4.66 2.81 11.60
CA LEU A 42 -4.94 1.45 12.11
C LEU A 42 -4.84 1.40 13.64
N VAL A 43 -3.75 1.92 14.21
CA VAL A 43 -3.52 1.96 15.65
C VAL A 43 -4.62 2.79 16.33
N MET A 44 -4.97 3.95 15.76
CA MET A 44 -6.01 4.80 16.32
C MET A 44 -7.40 4.13 16.26
N SER A 45 -7.71 3.44 15.16
CA SER A 45 -8.97 2.71 14.99
C SER A 45 -9.09 1.56 16.00
N VAL A 46 -8.01 0.82 16.24
CA VAL A 46 -7.96 -0.26 17.25
C VAL A 46 -8.10 0.29 18.67
N TYR A 47 -7.39 1.37 18.99
CA TYR A 47 -7.42 2.00 20.32
C TYR A 47 -8.79 2.61 20.65
N GLN A 48 -9.38 3.36 19.71
CA GLN A 48 -10.69 3.99 19.91
C GLN A 48 -11.85 2.99 19.81
N GLY A 49 -11.72 1.97 18.96
CA GLY A 49 -12.76 0.96 18.73
C GLY A 49 -12.77 -0.18 19.76
N GLY A 50 -11.81 -0.23 20.69
CA GLY A 50 -11.73 -1.29 21.70
C GLY A 50 -11.64 -2.69 21.09
N TYR A 51 -10.92 -2.82 19.97
CA TYR A 51 -10.87 -4.06 19.20
C TYR A 51 -10.22 -5.19 20.00
N ASN A 52 -10.84 -6.38 20.00
CA ASN A 52 -10.21 -7.57 20.54
C ASN A 52 -9.19 -8.14 19.55
N PHE A 53 -7.95 -8.36 20.00
CA PHE A 53 -6.88 -8.92 19.16
C PHE A 53 -7.17 -10.34 18.63
N PHE A 54 -8.06 -11.10 19.28
CA PHE A 54 -8.38 -12.47 18.90
C PHE A 54 -9.62 -12.59 18.02
N CYS A 55 -10.73 -11.98 18.43
CA CYS A 55 -12.01 -12.10 17.72
C CYS A 55 -12.76 -10.78 17.82
N GLN A 56 -12.84 -10.08 16.70
CA GLN A 56 -13.68 -8.90 16.54
C GLN A 56 -14.91 -9.24 15.71
N ASN A 57 -16.08 -8.84 16.19
CA ASN A 57 -17.32 -8.99 15.45
C ASN A 57 -17.44 -7.84 14.44
N THR A 58 -17.55 -8.14 13.15
CA THR A 58 -17.56 -7.16 12.05
C THR A 58 -18.95 -6.70 11.64
N HIS A 59 -19.98 -7.16 12.35
CA HIS A 59 -21.38 -6.93 11.96
C HIS A 59 -21.96 -5.61 12.49
N SER A 60 -21.35 -5.02 13.53
CA SER A 60 -21.82 -3.77 14.14
C SER A 60 -21.05 -2.58 13.58
N GLY A 61 -21.56 -1.96 12.50
CA GLY A 61 -20.91 -0.81 11.85
C GLY A 61 -20.80 0.43 12.75
N GLY A 62 -19.72 0.50 13.52
CA GLY A 62 -19.33 1.68 14.31
C GLY A 62 -18.44 2.64 13.52
N GLU A 63 -18.18 3.83 14.08
CA GLU A 63 -17.27 4.81 13.45
C GLU A 63 -15.84 4.28 13.28
N ALA A 64 -15.37 3.44 14.20
CA ALA A 64 -14.06 2.80 14.12
C ALA A 64 -13.94 1.82 12.94
N ASP A 65 -15.02 1.10 12.62
CA ASP A 65 -15.09 0.14 11.52
C ASP A 65 -15.03 0.87 10.17
N ASN A 66 -15.72 2.01 10.05
CA ASN A 66 -15.65 2.85 8.85
C ASN A 66 -14.24 3.39 8.61
N ARG A 67 -13.52 3.79 9.67
CA ARG A 67 -12.12 4.21 9.55
C ARG A 67 -11.23 3.05 9.12
N MET A 68 -11.40 1.87 9.73
CA MET A 68 -10.67 0.65 9.35
C MET A 68 -10.90 0.29 7.87
N MET A 69 -12.14 0.35 7.38
CA MET A 69 -12.45 0.09 5.98
C MET A 69 -11.75 1.07 5.02
N ASN A 70 -11.68 2.36 5.38
CA ASN A 70 -10.92 3.34 4.61
C ASN A 70 -9.41 3.03 4.57
N VAL A 71 -8.83 2.65 5.71
CA VAL A 71 -7.41 2.25 5.78
C VAL A 71 -7.15 1.01 4.92
N LEU A 72 -8.02 0.01 4.99
CA LEU A 72 -7.92 -1.21 4.17
C LEU A 72 -8.04 -0.90 2.67
N TRP A 73 -8.89 0.05 2.30
CA TRP A 73 -8.99 0.51 0.92
C TRP A 73 -7.69 1.18 0.46
N TRP A 74 -7.11 2.07 1.27
CA TRP A 74 -5.82 2.69 0.98
C TRP A 74 -4.67 1.67 0.91
N TYR A 75 -4.70 0.63 1.74
CA TYR A 75 -3.75 -0.47 1.69
C TYR A 75 -3.87 -1.27 0.39
N TYR A 76 -5.10 -1.57 -0.04
CA TYR A 76 -5.32 -2.23 -1.32
C TYR A 76 -4.82 -1.36 -2.48
N PHE A 77 -5.07 -0.06 -2.43
CA PHE A 77 -4.57 0.88 -3.43
C PHE A 77 -3.03 0.98 -3.42
N SER A 78 -2.38 0.99 -2.26
CA SER A 78 -0.92 1.04 -2.17
C SER A 78 -0.26 -0.19 -2.81
N LYS A 79 -0.89 -1.37 -2.73
CA LYS A 79 -0.42 -2.58 -3.40
C LYS A 79 -0.39 -2.46 -4.93
N LEU A 80 -1.32 -1.69 -5.52
CA LEU A 80 -1.30 -1.41 -6.94
C LEU A 80 -0.12 -0.52 -7.33
N ILE A 81 0.24 0.43 -6.46
CA ILE A 81 1.40 1.30 -6.66
C ILE A 81 2.69 0.49 -6.54
N GLU A 82 2.82 -0.37 -5.52
CA GLU A 82 3.98 -1.26 -5.33
C GLU A 82 4.26 -2.17 -6.55
N PHE A 83 3.23 -2.54 -7.32
CA PHE A 83 3.43 -3.28 -8.57
C PHE A 83 4.17 -2.50 -9.66
N MET A 84 4.35 -1.18 -9.52
CA MET A 84 5.20 -0.38 -10.41
C MET A 84 6.69 -0.49 -10.08
N ASP A 85 7.06 -1.00 -8.90
CA ASP A 85 8.48 -1.24 -8.57
C ASP A 85 9.06 -2.47 -9.29
N THR A 86 8.19 -3.33 -9.84
CA THR A 86 8.58 -4.59 -10.50
C THR A 86 8.49 -4.51 -12.01
#